data_AF-A0A557SX16-F1
#
_entry.id   AF-A0A557SX16-F1
#
_cell.length_a   1.000
_cell.length_b   1.000
_cell.length_c   1.000
_cell.angle_alpha   90.00
_cell.angle_beta   90.00
_cell.angle_gamma   90.00
#
_symmetry.space_group_name_H-M   'P 1'
#
loop_
_entity.id
_entity.type
_entity.pdbx_description
1 polymer ?
#
loop_
_entity_poly.entity_id
_entity_poly.type
_entity_poly.pdbx_seq_one_letter_code
_entity_poly.pdbx_strand_id
1 'polypeptide(L)'
;MAKVQNPDDNEATIPKIEDKILEILFTLSNQQTPLTSDDELRAFLTESTGSSNFDIALENLIVGGFVSRIGNDEYKITMNGIDEHSKRNNEGMLF
;
A
#
# COMPACT_ATOMS: atom_id res chain seq x y z
N MET A 1 -27.11 -0.23 -26.48
CA MET A 1 -26.15 0.56 -25.70
C MET A 1 -25.22 -0.41 -25.00
N ALA A 2 -24.02 -0.61 -25.54
CA ALA A 2 -23.01 -1.45 -24.90
C ALA A 2 -22.39 -0.65 -23.74
N LYS A 3 -22.51 -1.16 -22.50
CA LYS A 3 -21.64 -0.73 -21.40
C LYS A 3 -20.22 -1.13 -21.82
N VAL A 4 -19.45 -0.17 -22.29
CA VAL A 4 -18.00 -0.29 -22.36
C VAL A 4 -17.52 -0.51 -20.93
N GLN A 5 -17.13 -1.75 -20.63
CA GLN A 5 -16.31 -2.05 -19.47
C GLN A 5 -15.00 -1.26 -19.67
N ASN A 6 -14.68 -0.34 -18.75
CA ASN A 6 -13.38 0.31 -18.74
C ASN A 6 -12.32 -0.80 -18.59
N PRO A 7 -11.35 -0.92 -19.51
CA PRO A 7 -10.25 -1.88 -19.37
C PRO A 7 -9.17 -1.44 -18.36
N ASP A 8 -9.36 -0.35 -17.62
CA ASP A 8 -8.35 0.25 -16.72
C ASP A 8 -8.20 -0.43 -15.34
N ASP A 9 -8.94 -1.50 -15.05
CA ASP A 9 -8.96 -2.12 -13.72
C ASP A 9 -7.86 -3.17 -13.47
N ASN A 10 -7.05 -3.52 -14.48
CA ASN A 10 -6.10 -4.63 -14.38
C ASN A 10 -4.60 -4.27 -14.49
N GLU A 11 -4.24 -2.99 -14.62
CA GLU A 11 -2.86 -2.55 -14.39
C GLU A 11 -2.76 -1.90 -13.01
N ALA A 12 -2.22 -2.66 -12.05
CA ALA A 12 -1.78 -2.12 -10.79
C ALA A 12 -0.58 -1.19 -11.04
N THR A 13 -0.87 0.11 -11.14
CA THR A 13 0.17 1.14 -11.22
C THR A 13 0.87 1.24 -9.87
N ILE A 14 2.16 1.61 -9.87
CA ILE A 14 2.95 1.77 -8.64
C ILE A 14 2.21 2.65 -7.60
N PRO A 15 1.64 3.83 -7.93
CA PRO A 15 0.91 4.64 -6.95
C PRO A 15 -0.31 3.94 -6.35
N LYS A 16 -1.08 3.17 -7.14
CA LYS A 16 -2.22 2.40 -6.63
C LYS A 16 -1.77 1.31 -5.64
N ILE A 17 -0.61 0.70 -5.87
CA ILE A 17 -0.06 -0.29 -4.95
C ILE A 17 0.43 0.39 -3.67
N GLU A 18 1.09 1.54 -3.77
CA GLU A 18 1.48 2.35 -2.61
C GLU A 18 0.28 2.69 -1.72
N ASP A 19 -0.83 3.13 -2.33
CA ASP A 19 -2.07 3.46 -1.61
C ASP A 19 -2.60 2.26 -0.83
N LYS A 20 -2.69 1.09 -1.48
CA LYS A 20 -3.16 -0.12 -0.83
C LYS A 20 -2.22 -0.61 0.28
N ILE A 21 -0.89 -0.51 0.09
CA ILE A 21 0.09 -0.82 1.14
C ILE A 21 -0.15 0.08 2.36
N LEU A 22 -0.29 1.39 2.15
CA LEU A 22 -0.57 2.34 3.23
C LEU A 22 -1.89 2.04 3.93
N GLU A 23 -2.95 1.70 3.20
CA GLU A 23 -4.26 1.33 3.76
C GLU A 23 -4.19 0.08 4.65
N ILE A 24 -3.50 -0.97 4.18
CA ILE A 24 -3.31 -2.21 4.95
C ILE A 24 -2.53 -1.92 6.23
N LEU A 25 -1.38 -1.25 6.12
CA LEU A 25 -0.54 -0.95 7.28
C LEU A 25 -1.21 0.03 8.25
N PHE A 26 -2.00 0.98 7.77
CA PHE A 26 -2.83 1.85 8.60
C PHE A 26 -3.87 1.03 9.38
N THR A 27 -4.57 0.12 8.70
CA THR A 27 -5.56 -0.76 9.36
C THR A 27 -4.92 -1.61 10.45
N LEU A 28 -3.75 -2.19 10.19
CA LEU A 28 -2.99 -2.98 11.16
C LEU A 28 -2.46 -2.12 12.32
N SER A 29 -2.11 -0.85 12.07
CA SER A 29 -1.63 0.06 13.12
C SER A 29 -2.67 0.33 14.22
N ASN A 30 -3.96 0.15 13.90
CA ASN A 30 -5.07 0.27 14.85
C ASN A 30 -5.34 -1.04 15.63
N GLN A 31 -4.57 -2.10 15.39
CA GLN A 31 -4.70 -3.41 16.04
C GLN A 31 -3.59 -3.65 17.08
N GLN A 32 -3.69 -4.73 17.85
CA GLN A 32 -2.69 -5.07 18.89
C GLN A 32 -1.31 -5.43 18.31
N THR A 33 -1.24 -5.84 17.04
CA THR A 33 -0.01 -6.23 16.33
C THR A 33 0.18 -5.36 15.08
N PRO A 34 0.91 -4.22 15.18
CA PRO A 34 1.04 -3.24 14.10
C PRO A 34 2.16 -3.58 13.10
N LEU A 35 2.48 -4.87 12.94
CA LEU A 35 3.54 -5.39 12.10
C LEU A 35 2.96 -6.42 11.14
N THR A 36 3.49 -6.48 9.93
CA THR A 36 3.16 -7.53 8.95
C THR A 36 4.39 -7.88 8.12
N SER A 37 4.46 -9.13 7.69
CA SER A 37 5.54 -9.63 6.85
C SER A 37 5.37 -9.28 5.37
N ASP A 38 6.44 -9.38 4.59
CA ASP A 38 6.40 -9.26 3.11
C ASP A 38 5.37 -10.21 2.48
N ASP A 39 5.36 -11.47 2.93
CA ASP A 39 4.45 -12.52 2.42
C ASP A 39 2.98 -12.18 2.71
N GLU A 40 2.69 -11.71 3.92
CA GLU A 40 1.34 -11.27 4.30
C GLU A 40 0.92 -10.03 3.49
N LEU A 41 1.80 -9.04 3.35
CA LEU A 41 1.52 -7.82 2.59
C LEU A 41 1.18 -8.12 1.13
N ARG A 42 1.94 -9.03 0.49
CA ARG A 42 1.65 -9.50 -0.87
C ARG A 42 0.34 -10.27 -0.95
N ALA A 43 0.07 -11.14 0.04
CA ALA A 43 -1.17 -11.90 0.10
C ALA A 43 -2.40 -11.00 0.19
N PHE A 44 -2.35 -9.93 1.01
CA PHE A 44 -3.44 -8.94 1.12
C PHE A 44 -3.71 -8.22 -0.20
N LEU A 45 -2.66 -7.96 -0.99
CA LEU A 45 -2.77 -7.27 -2.27
C LEU A 45 -3.10 -8.19 -3.44
N THR A 46 -3.20 -9.51 -3.20
CA THR A 46 -3.30 -10.54 -4.25
C THR A 46 -2.17 -10.46 -5.27
N GLU A 47 -1.02 -9.92 -4.88
CA GLU A 47 0.14 -9.73 -5.74
C GLU A 47 0.94 -11.04 -5.85
N SER A 48 1.33 -11.41 -7.06
CA SER A 48 2.22 -12.54 -7.28
C SER A 48 3.61 -12.27 -6.71
N THR A 49 4.23 -13.28 -6.12
CA THR A 49 5.63 -13.23 -5.69
C THR A 49 6.52 -12.84 -6.88
N GLY A 50 7.23 -11.71 -6.78
CA GLY A 50 8.07 -11.16 -7.87
C GLY A 50 7.41 -10.06 -8.73
N SER A 51 6.28 -9.49 -8.31
CA SER A 51 5.72 -8.27 -8.92
C SER A 51 6.68 -7.09 -8.73
N SER A 52 7.35 -6.66 -9.80
CA SER A 52 8.29 -5.53 -9.74
C SER A 52 7.62 -4.22 -9.30
N ASN A 53 6.33 -4.04 -9.60
CA ASN A 53 5.60 -2.85 -9.19
C ASN A 53 5.36 -2.83 -7.67
N PHE A 54 5.12 -3.99 -7.05
CA PHE A 54 5.03 -4.08 -5.59
C PHE A 54 6.38 -3.74 -4.95
N ASP A 55 7.47 -4.31 -5.45
CA ASP A 55 8.81 -4.09 -4.88
C ASP A 55 9.19 -2.61 -4.95
N ILE A 56 8.90 -1.96 -6.09
CA ILE A 56 9.13 -0.52 -6.27
C ILE A 56 8.23 0.31 -5.36
N ALA A 57 6.93 -0.01 -5.26
CA ALA A 57 6.01 0.70 -4.39
C ALA A 57 6.43 0.63 -2.92
N LEU A 58 6.79 -0.56 -2.44
CA LEU A 58 7.23 -0.76 -1.07
C LEU A 58 8.54 0.00 -0.80
N GLU A 59 9.51 -0.07 -1.71
CA GLU A 59 10.78 0.67 -1.58
C GLU A 59 10.54 2.19 -1.57
N ASN A 60 9.66 2.71 -2.45
CA ASN A 60 9.31 4.13 -2.46
C ASN A 60 8.73 4.58 -1.12
N LEU A 61 7.85 3.78 -0.52
CA LEU A 61 7.26 4.08 0.79
C LEU A 61 8.30 4.02 1.93
N ILE A 62 9.28 3.13 1.84
CA ILE A 62 10.38 3.05 2.81
C ILE A 62 11.32 4.26 2.67
N VAL A 63 11.77 4.56 1.45
CA VAL A 63 12.63 5.72 1.14
C VAL A 63 11.94 7.04 1.49
N GLY A 64 10.64 7.14 1.23
CA GLY A 64 9.80 8.28 1.62
C GLY A 64 9.59 8.42 3.13
N GLY A 65 10.01 7.42 3.91
CA GLY A 65 9.86 7.40 5.37
C GLY A 65 8.41 7.22 5.82
N PHE A 66 7.53 6.69 4.96
CA PHE A 66 6.13 6.40 5.26
C PHE A 66 5.97 5.00 5.89
N VAL A 67 6.80 4.06 5.47
CA VAL A 67 6.87 2.69 6.00
C VAL A 67 8.24 2.45 6.61
N SER A 68 8.29 1.70 7.71
CA SER A 68 9.53 1.30 8.38
C SER A 68 9.67 -0.21 8.33
N ARG A 69 10.80 -0.68 7.81
CA ARG A 69 11.22 -2.08 7.89
C ARG A 69 11.79 -2.38 9.27
N ILE A 70 11.28 -3.41 9.90
CA ILE A 70 11.71 -3.94 11.19
C ILE A 70 12.29 -5.33 10.94
N GLY A 71 13.54 -5.56 11.35
CA GLY A 71 14.21 -6.81 11.06
C GLY A 71 14.41 -7.04 9.56
N ASN A 72 14.21 -8.28 9.11
CA ASN A 72 14.51 -8.69 7.74
C ASN A 72 13.30 -8.62 6.80
N ASP A 73 12.09 -8.69 7.31
CA ASP A 73 10.90 -8.92 6.48
C ASP A 73 9.60 -8.35 7.07
N GLU A 74 9.67 -7.65 8.20
CA GLU A 74 8.50 -7.05 8.83
C GLU A 74 8.41 -5.56 8.51
N TYR A 75 7.19 -5.06 8.36
CA TYR A 75 6.91 -3.67 8.03
C TYR A 75 5.84 -3.10 8.95
N LYS A 76 5.98 -1.81 9.25
CA LYS A 76 4.95 -1.01 9.93
C LYS A 76 4.81 0.35 9.28
N ILE A 77 3.62 0.94 9.38
CA ILE A 77 3.42 2.34 9.04
C ILE A 77 4.11 3.24 10.07
N THR A 78 4.68 4.36 9.61
CA THR A 78 5.21 5.43 10.46
C THR A 78 4.14 6.49 10.72
N MET A 79 4.42 7.46 11.59
CA MET A 79 3.52 8.62 11.75
C MET A 79 3.36 9.39 10.43
N ASN A 80 4.45 9.59 9.68
CA ASN A 80 4.39 10.25 8.37
C ASN A 80 3.54 9.45 7.37
N GLY A 81 3.58 8.12 7.45
CA GLY A 81 2.73 7.26 6.61
C GLY A 81 1.25 7.37 6.96
N ILE A 82 0.92 7.54 8.24
CA ILE A 82 -0.46 7.79 8.70
C ILE A 82 -0.97 9.14 8.18
N ASP A 83 -0.14 10.19 8.28
CA ASP A 83 -0.47 11.52 7.77
C ASP A 83 -0.66 11.49 6.25
N GLU A 84 0.24 10.81 5.53
CA GLU A 84 0.18 10.65 4.07
C GLU A 84 -1.06 9.87 3.64
N HIS A 85 -1.37 8.74 4.28
CA HIS A 85 -2.60 7.98 4.03
C HIS A 85 -3.85 8.87 4.24
N SER A 86 -3.87 9.65 5.32
CA SER A 86 -4.98 10.55 5.64
C SER A 86 -5.13 11.67 4.61
N LYS A 87 -4.01 12.19 4.09
CA LYS A 87 -3.97 13.20 3.04
C LYS A 87 -4.53 12.65 1.73
N ARG A 88 -4.08 11.47 1.28
CA ARG A 88 -4.56 10.84 0.04
C ARG A 88 -6.06 10.54 0.08
N ASN A 89 -6.57 10.13 1.24
CA ASN A 89 -8.00 9.85 1.41
C ASN A 89 -8.86 11.13 1.46
N ASN A 90 -8.33 12.24 1.99
CA ASN A 90 -9.01 13.55 1.99
C ASN A 90 -8.95 14.24 0.62
N GLU A 91 -7.84 14.12 -0.11
CA GLU A 91 -7.70 14.64 -1.48
C GLU A 91 -8.57 13.87 -2.49
N GLY A 92 -8.96 12.62 -2.16
CA GLY A 92 -9.95 11.84 -2.90
C GLY A 92 -11.42 12.30 -2.72
N MET A 93 -11.73 13.21 -1.79
CA MET A 93 -13.09 13.72 -1.53
C MET A 93 -13.38 15.10 -2.16
N LEU A 94 -12.47 15.66 -2.95
CA LEU A 94 -12.63 16.97 -3.58
C LEU A 94 -12.93 16.88 -5.08
N PHE A 95 -13.91 16.08 -5.51
CA PHE A 95 -14.53 16.23 -6.84
C PHE A 95 -16.02 15.85 -6.83
#